data_AF-A0A538N6Z3-F1
#
_entry.id   AF-A0A538N6Z3-F1
#
_cell.length_a   1.000
_cell.length_b   1.000
_cell.length_c   1.000
_cell.angle_alpha   90.00
_cell.angle_beta   90.00
_cell.angle_gamma   90.00
#
_symmetry.space_group_name_H-M   'P 1'
#
loop_
_entity.id
_entity.type
_entity.pdbx_description
1 polymer ?
#
loop_
_entity_poly.entity_id
_entity_poly.type
_entity_poly.pdbx_seq_one_letter_code
_entity_poly.pdbx_strand_id
1 'polypeptide(L)'
;MDMADGAEDGWLVPKLQHRVRDANTLVASLQRTQDRVADVITSFAGSLQFVYLHSIWFGIWILFNIGLIGASLEFDRFPFGLLTMIVSLEAIFLSTFVMVSQNRQALRAEVRNRLDFEANLRSEVWATHIGAKLGIDADHVEAVVRKVIEQAQANESGPSSAS
;
A
#
# COMPACT_ATOMS: atom_id res chain seq x y z
N MET A 1 -18.05 -49.08 12.75
CA MET A 1 -16.86 -48.57 13.45
C MET A 1 -15.71 -49.43 12.98
N ASP A 2 -14.97 -48.95 12.00
CA ASP A 2 -13.77 -49.59 11.49
C ASP A 2 -12.59 -48.67 11.84
N MET A 3 -11.61 -49.21 12.56
CA MET A 3 -10.48 -48.49 13.16
C MET A 3 -9.19 -48.98 12.53
N ALA A 4 -9.04 -48.75 11.22
CA ALA A 4 -7.87 -49.21 10.47
C ALA A 4 -7.35 -48.20 9.43
N ASP A 5 -7.67 -46.90 9.54
CA ASP A 5 -7.31 -45.87 8.54
C ASP A 5 -6.38 -44.75 9.10
N GLY A 6 -5.89 -44.89 10.34
CA GLY A 6 -5.22 -43.80 11.04
C GLY A 6 -3.68 -43.86 11.13
N ALA A 7 -3.05 -44.94 10.65
CA ALA A 7 -1.66 -45.25 10.99
C ALA A 7 -0.64 -45.12 9.84
N GLU A 8 -1.08 -45.02 8.58
CA GLU A 8 -0.16 -45.07 7.42
C GLU A 8 0.23 -43.68 6.87
N ASP A 9 -0.51 -42.61 7.19
CA ASP A 9 -0.29 -41.27 6.61
C ASP A 9 0.75 -40.41 7.36
N GLY A 10 1.23 -40.88 8.52
CA GLY A 10 2.07 -40.09 9.42
C GLY A 10 3.57 -40.00 9.09
N TRP A 11 4.08 -40.79 8.14
CA TRP A 11 5.54 -40.96 7.95
C TRP A 11 6.14 -40.20 6.76
N LEU A 12 5.35 -39.74 5.79
CA LEU A 12 5.90 -39.19 4.53
C LEU A 12 6.06 -37.66 4.53
N VAL A 13 5.37 -36.94 5.42
CA VAL A 13 5.33 -35.47 5.47
C VAL A 13 6.46 -34.72 6.20
N PRO A 14 7.37 -35.31 7.02
CA PRO A 14 8.39 -34.51 7.70
C PRO A 14 9.61 -34.12 6.85
N LYS A 15 10.01 -34.94 5.86
CA LYS A 15 11.35 -34.85 5.23
C LYS A 15 11.43 -33.94 4.00
N LEU A 16 10.32 -33.66 3.32
CA LEU A 16 10.28 -32.72 2.18
C LEU A 16 10.24 -31.25 2.63
N GLN A 17 9.70 -30.99 3.83
CA GLN A 17 9.52 -29.64 4.35
C GLN A 17 10.84 -28.94 4.73
N HIS A 18 11.87 -29.71 5.10
CA HIS A 18 13.14 -29.13 5.57
C HIS A 18 13.97 -28.53 4.42
N ARG A 19 14.07 -29.22 3.28
CA ARG A 19 14.89 -28.79 2.13
C ARG A 19 14.32 -27.55 1.42
N VAL A 20 12.99 -27.40 1.43
CA VAL A 20 12.30 -26.21 0.89
C VAL A 20 12.41 -25.02 1.84
N ARG A 21 12.42 -25.25 3.17
CA ARG A 21 12.63 -24.19 4.17
C ARG A 21 13.99 -23.53 4.03
N ASP A 22 15.07 -24.29 3.83
CA ASP A 22 16.41 -23.71 3.75
C ASP A 22 16.58 -22.82 2.49
N ALA A 23 16.08 -23.25 1.34
CA ALA A 23 16.09 -22.43 0.13
C ALA A 23 15.19 -21.19 0.26
N ASN A 24 13.99 -21.33 0.84
CA ASN A 24 13.10 -20.21 1.10
C ASN A 24 13.65 -19.23 2.13
N THR A 25 14.43 -19.67 3.11
CA THR A 25 15.02 -18.76 4.12
C THR A 25 16.14 -17.90 3.54
N LEU A 26 16.96 -18.44 2.63
CA LEU A 26 17.98 -17.68 1.91
C LEU A 26 17.34 -16.66 0.96
N VAL A 27 16.37 -17.09 0.14
CA VAL A 27 15.63 -16.20 -0.77
C VAL A 27 14.84 -15.13 0.01
N ALA A 28 14.20 -15.49 1.12
CA ALA A 28 13.49 -14.54 1.97
C ALA A 28 14.43 -13.53 2.66
N SER A 29 15.68 -13.91 2.97
CA SER A 29 16.67 -12.99 3.55
C SER A 29 17.17 -11.95 2.53
N LEU A 30 17.37 -12.37 1.28
CA LEU A 30 17.73 -11.47 0.18
C LEU A 30 16.57 -10.53 -0.17
N GLN A 31 15.35 -11.08 -0.27
CA GLN A 31 14.13 -10.29 -0.49
C GLN A 31 13.91 -9.28 0.64
N ARG A 32 14.10 -9.65 1.92
CA ARG A 32 13.98 -8.72 3.06
C ARG A 32 14.85 -7.48 2.93
N THR A 33 16.06 -7.61 2.41
CA THR A 33 17.01 -6.48 2.32
C THR A 33 16.60 -5.52 1.20
N GLN A 34 16.25 -6.07 0.04
CA GLN A 34 15.76 -5.28 -1.10
C GLN A 34 14.40 -4.64 -0.79
N ASP A 35 13.49 -5.37 -0.16
CA ASP A 35 12.17 -4.88 0.25
C ASP A 35 12.30 -3.74 1.26
N ARG A 36 13.28 -3.81 2.17
CA ARG A 36 13.52 -2.75 3.16
C ARG A 36 14.08 -1.48 2.52
N VAL A 37 14.98 -1.60 1.56
CA VAL A 37 15.49 -0.45 0.79
C VAL A 37 14.37 0.16 -0.05
N ALA A 38 13.58 -0.67 -0.74
CA ALA A 38 12.43 -0.21 -1.51
C ALA A 38 11.37 0.48 -0.63
N ASP A 39 11.13 -0.01 0.59
CA ASP A 39 10.20 0.61 1.55
C ASP A 39 10.72 1.95 2.06
N VAL A 40 12.03 2.08 2.32
CA VAL A 40 12.64 3.37 2.69
C VAL A 40 12.53 4.37 1.54
N ILE A 41 12.92 3.97 0.33
CA ILE A 41 12.84 4.84 -0.86
C ILE A 41 11.39 5.25 -1.13
N THR A 42 10.44 4.31 -1.01
CA THR A 42 9.00 4.60 -1.10
C THR A 42 8.58 5.68 -0.12
N SER A 43 8.91 5.51 1.16
CA SER A 43 8.50 6.43 2.21
C SER A 43 9.14 7.80 2.05
N PHE A 44 10.36 7.83 1.51
CA PHE A 44 11.11 9.06 1.24
C PHE A 44 10.58 9.79 0.00
N ALA A 45 10.36 9.08 -1.11
CA ALA A 45 9.84 9.64 -2.36
C ALA A 45 8.40 10.16 -2.21
N GLY A 46 7.59 9.54 -1.35
CA GLY A 46 6.25 10.02 -1.03
C GLY A 46 6.20 11.15 0.01
N SER A 47 7.34 11.59 0.55
CA SER A 47 7.41 12.59 1.62
C SER A 47 7.68 13.99 1.10
N LEU A 48 7.06 15.00 1.72
CA LEU A 48 7.36 16.41 1.49
C LEU A 48 8.83 16.77 1.78
N GLN A 49 9.50 15.99 2.63
CA GLN A 49 10.93 16.19 2.95
C GLN A 49 11.83 16.09 1.71
N PHE A 50 11.49 15.22 0.75
CA PHE A 50 12.22 15.06 -0.50
C PHE A 50 12.21 16.35 -1.33
N VAL A 51 11.05 17.01 -1.41
CA VAL A 51 10.86 18.26 -2.16
C VAL A 51 11.69 19.38 -1.54
N TYR A 52 11.71 19.49 -0.21
CA TYR A 52 12.52 20.48 0.47
C TYR A 52 14.03 20.25 0.28
N LEU A 53 14.48 18.99 0.36
CA LEU A 53 15.88 18.64 0.11
C LEU A 53 16.32 19.04 -1.30
N HIS A 54 15.53 18.69 -2.33
CA HIS A 54 15.80 19.07 -3.71
C HIS A 54 15.78 20.58 -3.92
N SER A 55 14.81 21.26 -3.32
CA SER A 55 14.69 22.72 -3.42
C SER A 55 15.92 23.43 -2.83
N ILE A 56 16.41 22.98 -1.68
CA ILE A 56 17.62 23.50 -1.04
C ILE A 56 18.86 23.16 -1.88
N TRP A 57 18.99 21.91 -2.33
CA TRP A 57 20.11 21.46 -3.17
C TRP A 57 20.22 22.27 -4.46
N PHE A 58 19.12 22.45 -5.19
CA PHE A 58 19.09 23.27 -6.40
C PHE A 58 19.39 24.74 -6.11
N GLY A 59 18.82 25.29 -5.03
CA GLY A 59 19.13 26.66 -4.60
C GLY A 59 20.62 26.85 -4.35
N ILE A 60 21.25 25.93 -3.61
CA ILE A 60 22.68 25.93 -3.32
C ILE A 60 23.50 25.82 -4.62
N TRP A 61 23.15 24.90 -5.52
CA TRP A 61 23.87 24.72 -6.79
C TRP A 61 23.83 25.97 -7.67
N ILE A 62 22.66 26.61 -7.76
CA ILE A 62 22.47 27.85 -8.53
C ILE A 62 23.28 28.99 -7.88
N LEU A 63 23.23 29.13 -6.55
CA LEU A 63 24.01 30.13 -5.80
C LEU A 63 25.52 29.97 -6.02
N PHE A 64 26.02 28.73 -6.04
CA PHE A 64 27.42 28.43 -6.36
C PHE A 64 27.77 28.79 -7.82
N ASN A 65 26.93 28.45 -8.80
CA ASN A 65 27.22 28.70 -10.21
C ASN A 65 27.05 30.16 -10.66
N ILE A 66 26.20 30.96 -9.98
CA ILE A 66 26.05 32.41 -10.25
C ILE A 66 27.23 33.23 -9.68
N GLY A 67 28.18 32.58 -8.98
CA GLY A 67 29.40 33.24 -8.51
C GLY A 67 29.22 34.04 -7.22
N LEU A 68 28.10 33.88 -6.50
CA LEU A 68 27.82 34.58 -5.25
C LEU A 68 28.83 34.24 -4.13
N ILE A 69 29.53 33.10 -4.24
CA ILE A 69 30.53 32.60 -3.29
C ILE A 69 31.98 32.87 -3.77
N GLY A 70 32.18 33.63 -4.86
CA GLY A 70 33.51 34.15 -5.24
C GLY A 70 34.37 33.25 -6.11
N ALA A 71 33.86 32.12 -6.61
CA ALA A 71 34.56 31.28 -7.57
C ALA A 71 34.09 31.62 -9.00
N SER A 72 34.91 32.36 -9.74
CA SER A 72 34.80 32.61 -11.19
C SER A 72 35.09 31.34 -12.03
N LEU A 73 34.64 30.17 -11.57
CA LEU A 73 34.71 28.92 -12.28
C LEU A 73 33.28 28.56 -12.70
N GLU A 74 32.93 28.94 -13.93
CA GLU A 74 31.68 28.54 -14.59
C GLU A 74 31.72 27.01 -14.85
N PHE A 75 31.48 26.22 -13.80
CA PHE A 75 31.49 24.77 -13.89
C PHE A 75 30.28 24.26 -14.71
N ASP A 76 29.13 24.94 -14.61
CA ASP A 76 27.93 24.66 -15.40
C ASP A 76 27.27 25.98 -15.86
N ARG A 77 27.60 26.44 -17.07
CA ARG A 77 27.00 27.66 -17.65
C ARG A 77 25.49 27.48 -17.82
N PHE A 78 24.74 28.55 -17.58
CA PHE A 78 23.31 28.61 -17.91
C PHE A 78 23.11 28.14 -19.36
N PRO A 79 22.31 27.09 -19.62
CA PRO A 79 21.15 26.61 -18.87
C PRO A 79 21.35 25.42 -17.89
N PHE A 80 22.53 25.23 -17.30
CA PHE A 80 22.84 24.13 -16.35
C PHE A 80 22.64 22.73 -16.94
N GLY A 81 23.41 22.40 -17.97
CA GLY A 81 23.26 21.15 -18.72
C GLY A 81 23.59 19.91 -17.88
N LEU A 82 24.61 19.97 -17.02
CA LEU A 82 25.01 18.85 -16.19
C LEU A 82 24.00 18.56 -15.10
N LEU A 83 23.49 19.60 -14.42
CA LEU A 83 22.43 19.46 -13.43
C LEU A 83 21.18 18.83 -14.06
N THR A 84 20.74 19.35 -15.20
CA THR A 84 19.53 18.86 -15.88
C THR A 84 19.67 17.40 -16.29
N MET A 85 20.84 17.00 -16.78
CA MET A 85 21.14 15.61 -17.14
C MET A 85 21.05 14.68 -15.91
N ILE A 86 21.72 15.05 -14.81
CA ILE A 86 21.72 14.24 -13.58
C ILE A 86 20.31 14.12 -13.00
N VAL A 87 19.58 15.23 -12.91
CA VAL A 87 18.20 15.26 -12.40
C VAL A 87 17.26 14.44 -13.27
N SER A 88 17.43 14.47 -14.60
CA SER A 88 16.60 13.66 -15.50
C SER A 88 16.78 12.16 -15.25
N LEU A 89 18.02 11.72 -15.02
CA LEU A 89 18.32 10.33 -14.69
C LEU A 89 17.74 9.95 -13.32
N GLU A 90 17.94 10.81 -12.32
CA GLU A 90 17.40 10.62 -10.97
C GLU A 90 15.86 10.52 -10.98
N ALA A 91 15.18 11.36 -11.77
CA ALA A 91 13.74 11.34 -11.91
C ALA A 91 13.21 10.04 -12.52
N ILE A 92 13.92 9.45 -13.49
CA ILE A 92 13.56 8.13 -14.08
C ILE A 92 13.64 7.04 -13.02
N PHE A 93 14.72 7.00 -12.23
CA PHE A 93 14.86 6.04 -11.13
C PHE A 93 13.76 6.24 -10.07
N LEU A 94 13.51 7.48 -9.65
CA LEU A 94 12.48 7.81 -8.68
C LEU A 94 11.09 7.37 -9.15
N SER A 95 10.73 7.69 -10.40
CA SER A 95 9.47 7.28 -11.01
C SER A 95 9.31 5.76 -11.03
N THR A 96 10.37 5.04 -11.38
CA THR A 96 10.37 3.57 -11.37
C THR A 96 10.18 3.02 -9.96
N PHE A 97 10.87 3.57 -8.96
CA PHE A 97 10.70 3.14 -7.57
C PHE A 97 9.30 3.44 -7.03
N VAL A 98 8.76 4.61 -7.35
CA VAL A 98 7.38 4.99 -7.01
C VAL A 98 6.39 4.02 -7.66
N MET A 99 6.58 3.66 -8.94
CA MET A 99 5.70 2.72 -9.64
C MET A 99 5.74 1.32 -8.99
N VAL A 100 6.92 0.80 -8.68
CA VAL A 100 7.07 -0.49 -7.99
C VAL A 100 6.39 -0.45 -6.63
N SER A 101 6.53 0.67 -5.91
CA SER A 101 5.88 0.86 -4.62
C SER A 101 4.37 0.89 -4.70
N GLN A 102 3.83 1.66 -5.64
CA GLN A 102 2.40 1.77 -5.89
C GLN A 102 1.81 0.40 -6.25
N ASN A 103 2.48 -0.36 -7.12
CA ASN A 103 2.06 -1.72 -7.47
C ASN A 103 1.99 -2.63 -6.23
N ARG A 104 2.99 -2.56 -5.35
CA ARG A 104 3.00 -3.34 -4.09
C ARG A 104 1.91 -2.89 -3.11
N GLN A 105 1.64 -1.59 -3.01
CA GLN A 105 0.55 -1.06 -2.19
C GLN A 105 -0.82 -1.49 -2.75
N ALA A 106 -0.99 -1.50 -4.07
CA ALA A 106 -2.21 -1.96 -4.74
C ALA A 106 -2.48 -3.45 -4.47
N LEU A 107 -1.46 -4.31 -4.59
CA LEU A 107 -1.59 -5.73 -4.25
C LEU A 107 -1.98 -5.96 -2.78
N ARG A 108 -1.40 -5.18 -1.85
CA ARG A 108 -1.77 -5.23 -0.43
C ARG A 108 -3.21 -4.77 -0.20
N ALA A 109 -3.63 -3.71 -0.87
CA ALA A 109 -4.99 -3.20 -0.79
C ALA A 109 -6.00 -4.22 -1.33
N GLU A 110 -5.69 -4.91 -2.44
CA GLU A 110 -6.52 -5.97 -2.99
C GLU A 110 -6.72 -7.13 -2.01
N VAL A 111 -5.62 -7.62 -1.40
CA VAL A 111 -5.70 -8.69 -0.38
C VAL A 111 -6.53 -8.23 0.81
N ARG A 112 -6.32 -7.00 1.29
CA ARG A 112 -7.09 -6.44 2.41
C ARG A 112 -8.58 -6.34 2.07
N ASN A 113 -8.92 -5.81 0.90
CA ASN A 113 -10.31 -5.71 0.44
C ASN A 113 -10.99 -7.07 0.38
N ARG A 114 -10.28 -8.11 -0.07
CA ARG A 114 -10.80 -9.48 -0.10
C ARG A 114 -11.07 -10.03 1.30
N LEU A 115 -10.16 -9.79 2.25
CA LEU A 115 -10.34 -10.21 3.64
C LEU A 115 -11.51 -9.47 4.31
N ASP A 116 -11.61 -8.17 4.08
CA ASP A 116 -12.70 -7.34 4.62
C ASP A 116 -14.05 -7.78 4.03
N PHE A 117 -14.10 -8.13 2.74
CA PHE A 117 -15.29 -8.70 2.10
C PHE A 117 -15.69 -10.05 2.71
N GLU A 118 -14.74 -10.96 2.91
CA GLU A 118 -15.02 -12.27 3.53
C GLU A 118 -15.52 -12.10 4.97
N ALA A 119 -14.89 -11.20 5.74
CA ALA A 119 -15.31 -10.90 7.11
C ALA A 119 -16.73 -10.30 7.15
N ASN A 120 -17.07 -9.42 6.20
CA ASN A 120 -18.40 -8.84 6.10
C ASN A 120 -19.46 -9.90 5.75
N LEU A 121 -19.22 -10.72 4.73
CA LEU A 121 -20.12 -11.83 4.37
C LEU A 121 -20.33 -12.80 5.53
N ARG A 122 -19.25 -13.14 6.24
CA ARG A 122 -19.34 -14.00 7.43
C ARG A 122 -20.24 -13.37 8.48
N SER A 123 -20.06 -12.08 8.76
CA SER A 123 -20.87 -11.35 9.75
C SER A 123 -22.34 -11.31 9.36
N GLU A 124 -22.64 -11.09 8.08
CA GLU A 124 -24.00 -11.11 7.53
C GLU A 124 -24.65 -12.50 7.69
N VAL A 125 -23.94 -13.58 7.36
CA VAL A 125 -24.42 -14.95 7.56
C VAL A 125 -24.70 -15.24 9.04
N TRP A 126 -23.83 -14.82 9.96
CA TRP A 126 -24.07 -14.97 11.38
C TRP A 126 -25.28 -14.17 11.86
N ALA A 127 -25.42 -12.92 11.42
CA ALA A 127 -26.54 -12.05 11.78
C ALA A 127 -27.88 -12.62 11.30
N THR A 128 -27.96 -13.06 10.05
CA THR A 128 -29.16 -13.70 9.51
C THR A 128 -29.50 -15.00 10.23
N HIS A 129 -28.50 -15.83 10.56
CA HIS A 129 -28.71 -17.07 11.31
C HIS A 129 -29.23 -16.82 12.73
N ILE A 130 -28.64 -15.84 13.44
CA ILE A 130 -29.09 -15.44 14.78
C ILE A 130 -30.50 -14.85 14.71
N GLY A 131 -30.77 -13.97 13.75
CA GLY A 131 -32.10 -13.40 13.52
C GLY A 131 -33.16 -14.48 13.31
N ALA A 132 -32.88 -15.45 12.43
CA ALA A 132 -33.76 -16.58 12.18
C ALA A 132 -33.99 -17.44 13.44
N LYS A 133 -32.95 -17.70 14.24
CA LYS A 133 -33.08 -18.43 15.51
C LYS A 133 -33.90 -17.70 16.56
N LEU A 134 -33.90 -16.37 16.55
CA LEU A 134 -34.68 -15.52 17.45
C LEU A 134 -36.08 -15.21 16.92
N GLY A 135 -36.43 -15.65 15.70
CA GLY A 135 -37.71 -15.36 15.06
C GLY A 135 -37.85 -13.91 14.61
N ILE A 136 -36.73 -13.22 14.37
CA ILE A 136 -36.72 -11.85 13.83
C ILE A 136 -37.06 -11.91 12.34
N ASP A 137 -38.03 -11.10 11.93
CA ASP A 137 -38.42 -10.95 10.53
C ASP A 137 -37.39 -10.07 9.78
N ALA A 138 -36.67 -10.68 8.84
CA ALA A 138 -35.64 -10.01 8.05
C ALA A 138 -36.23 -8.89 7.17
N ASP A 139 -37.41 -9.10 6.61
CA ASP A 139 -38.07 -8.14 5.71
C ASP A 139 -38.42 -6.85 6.47
N HIS A 140 -38.83 -6.98 7.74
CA HIS A 140 -39.09 -5.85 8.61
C HIS A 140 -37.82 -5.04 8.91
N VAL A 141 -36.72 -5.72 9.24
CA VAL A 141 -35.43 -5.06 9.53
C VAL A 141 -34.94 -4.30 8.30
N GLU A 142 -35.03 -4.89 7.12
CA GLU A 142 -34.62 -4.25 5.87
C GLU A 142 -35.50 -3.03 5.53
N ALA A 143 -36.80 -3.11 5.80
CA ALA A 143 -37.71 -1.98 5.64
C ALA A 143 -37.36 -0.81 6.57
N VAL A 144 -36.96 -1.08 7.82
CA VAL A 144 -36.50 -0.04 8.76
C VAL A 144 -35.18 0.57 8.30
N VAL A 145 -34.21 -0.26 7.89
CA VAL A 145 -32.91 0.23 7.37
C VAL A 145 -33.11 1.14 6.16
N ARG A 146 -33.94 0.74 5.20
CA ARG A 146 -34.26 1.55 4.02
C ARG A 146 -34.79 2.93 4.39
N LYS A 147 -35.77 3.00 5.31
CA LYS A 147 -36.31 4.28 5.80
C LYS A 147 -35.26 5.16 6.45
N VAL A 148 -34.37 4.58 7.25
CA VAL A 148 -33.29 5.33 7.92
C VAL A 148 -32.30 5.89 6.89
N ILE A 149 -31.94 5.11 5.86
CA ILE A 149 -31.05 5.57 4.79
C ILE A 149 -31.71 6.71 3.99
N GLU A 150 -32.98 6.57 3.60
CA GLU A 150 -33.73 7.60 2.91
C GLU A 150 -33.81 8.90 3.73
N GLN A 151 -34.02 8.79 5.04
CA GLN A 151 -34.01 9.95 5.95
C GLN A 151 -32.64 10.60 6.05
N ALA A 152 -31.56 9.83 6.15
CA ALA A 152 -30.21 10.37 6.19
C ALA A 152 -29.87 11.11 4.89
N GLN A 153 -30.19 10.54 3.74
CA GLN A 153 -30.00 11.16 2.42
C GLN A 153 -30.85 12.44 2.26
N ALA A 154 -32.10 12.44 2.74
CA ALA A 154 -32.96 13.61 2.74
C ALA A 154 -32.44 14.73 3.65
N ASN A 155 -31.76 14.37 4.75
CA ASN A 155 -31.19 15.33 5.69
C ASN A 155 -29.89 15.97 5.15
N GLU A 156 -29.07 15.21 4.43
CA GLU A 156 -27.87 15.73 3.74
C GLU A 156 -28.21 16.63 2.54
N SER A 157 -29.41 16.49 1.97
CA SER A 157 -29.92 17.33 0.86
C SER A 157 -30.77 18.53 1.30
N GLY A 158 -30.98 18.71 2.61
CA GLY A 158 -31.55 19.93 3.22
C GLY A 158 -30.59 21.14 3.17
N PRO A 159 -31.08 22.38 3.37
CA PRO A 159 -30.56 23.59 2.71
C PRO A 159 -29.16 24.02 3.20
N SER A 160 -28.11 23.48 2.60
CA SER A 160 -26.73 24.02 2.64
C SER A 160 -26.34 24.73 1.32
N SER A 161 -27.33 25.17 0.53
CA SER A 161 -27.15 25.90 -0.74
C SER A 161 -27.66 27.36 -0.69
N ALA A 162 -27.99 27.87 0.50
CA ALA A 162 -28.42 29.25 0.69
C ALA A 162 -27.63 29.90 1.83
N SER A 163 -26.39 30.29 1.58
CA SER A 163 -25.61 31.24 2.39
C SER A 163 -24.54 31.91 1.53
#